data_AF-A0A924P580-F1
#
_entry.id   AF-A0A924P580-F1
#
_cell.length_a   1.000
_cell.length_b   1.000
_cell.length_c   1.000
_cell.angle_alpha   90.00
_cell.angle_beta   90.00
_cell.angle_gamma   90.00
#
_symmetry.space_group_name_H-M   'P 1'
#
loop_
_entity.id
_entity.type
_entity.pdbx_description
1 polymer ?
#
loop_
_entity_poly.entity_id
_entity_poly.type
_entity_poly.pdbx_seq_one_letter_code
_entity_poly.pdbx_strand_id
1 'polypeptide(L)' 'MTAIIFGANGQDGYYLTNLLQQQGYEVIGVSRANKNPHTDIVIYDQVATLIKNTKP' A
#
# COMPACT_ATOMS: atom_id res chain seq x y z
N MET A 1 -6.49 11.61 -4.12
CA MET A 1 -6.37 10.34 -4.88
C MET A 1 -5.61 9.37 -3.99
N THR A 2 -6.01 8.12 -3.92
CA THR A 2 -5.43 7.15 -2.99
C THR A 2 -4.54 6.17 -3.76
N ALA A 3 -3.38 5.82 -3.24
CA ALA A 3 -2.47 4.87 -3.87
C ALA A 3 -2.13 3.76 -2.90
N ILE A 4 -2.26 2.50 -3.33
CA ILE A 4 -1.80 1.34 -2.57
C ILE A 4 -0.42 0.94 -3.08
N ILE A 5 0.56 0.83 -2.18
CA ILE A 5 1.91 0.35 -2.52
C ILE A 5 2.18 -0.94 -1.78
N PHE A 6 2.22 -2.05 -2.53
CA PHE A 6 2.70 -3.33 -2.03
C PHE A 6 4.23 -3.35 -2.00
N GLY A 7 4.82 -3.77 -0.88
CA GLY A 7 6.26 -3.68 -0.69
C GLY A 7 6.74 -2.28 -0.29
N ALA A 8 5.90 -1.48 0.37
CA ALA A 8 6.19 -0.08 0.72
C ALA A 8 7.48 0.13 1.54
N ASN A 9 7.92 -0.89 2.28
CA ASN A 9 9.17 -0.82 3.07
C ASN A 9 10.42 -1.19 2.27
N GLY A 10 10.30 -1.67 1.03
CA GLY A 10 11.44 -1.86 0.14
C GLY A 10 11.98 -0.53 -0.37
N GLN A 11 13.17 -0.55 -0.97
CA GLN A 11 13.81 0.65 -1.52
C GLN A 11 12.88 1.38 -2.50
N ASP A 12 12.34 0.67 -3.49
CA ASP A 12 11.46 1.26 -4.51
C ASP A 12 10.15 1.75 -3.90
N GLY A 13 9.58 0.98 -2.96
CA GLY A 13 8.36 1.34 -2.25
C GLY A 13 8.51 2.63 -1.43
N TYR A 14 9.68 2.83 -0.80
CA TYR A 14 9.99 4.03 -0.04
C TYR A 14 10.04 5.27 -0.95
N TYR A 15 10.81 5.22 -2.04
CA TYR A 15 10.94 6.36 -2.95
C TYR A 15 9.62 6.66 -3.68
N LEU A 16 8.86 5.64 -4.08
CA LEU A 16 7.55 5.82 -4.70
C LEU A 16 6.53 6.43 -3.73
N THR A 17 6.54 5.99 -2.46
CA THR A 17 5.69 6.57 -1.40
C THR A 17 5.94 8.06 -1.28
N ASN A 18 7.22 8.46 -1.15
CA ASN A 18 7.59 9.87 -1.00
C ASN A 18 7.19 10.70 -2.22
N LEU A 19 7.41 10.19 -3.43
CA LEU A 19 7.04 10.87 -4.67
C LEU A 19 5.53 11.12 -4.74
N LEU A 20 4.72 10.10 -4.47
CA LEU A 20 3.27 10.22 -4.54
C LEU A 20 2.73 11.13 -3.44
N GLN A 21 3.28 11.08 -2.22
CA GLN A 21 2.92 12.01 -1.16
C GLN A 21 3.23 13.46 -1.54
N GLN A 22 4.40 13.73 -2.15
CA GLN A 22 4.74 15.06 -2.66
C GLN A 22 3.78 15.55 -3.76
N GLN A 23 3.18 14.63 -4.50
CA GLN A 23 2.16 14.92 -5.52
C GLN A 23 0.73 15.01 -4.95
N GLY A 24 0.55 14.88 -3.63
CA GLY A 24 -0.75 15.01 -2.96
C GLY A 24 -1.60 13.74 -2.93
N TYR A 25 -1.01 12.57 -3.17
CA TYR A 25 -1.70 11.30 -3.00
C TYR A 25 -1.70 10.85 -1.55
N GLU A 26 -2.81 10.24 -1.12
CA GLU A 26 -2.87 9.48 0.13
C GLU A 26 -2.32 8.08 -0.12
N VAL A 27 -1.16 7.76 0.48
CA VAL A 27 -0.47 6.48 0.23
C VAL A 27 -0.75 5.48 1.35
N ILE A 28 -1.29 4.31 0.98
CA ILE A 28 -1.49 3.16 1.85
C ILE A 28 -0.39 2.14 1.55
N GLY A 29 0.58 2.04 2.45
CA GLY A 29 1.69 1.10 2.32
C GLY A 29 1.36 -0.28 2.88
N VAL A 30 1.53 -1.33 2.07
CA VAL A 30 1.41 -2.73 2.50
C VAL A 30 2.81 -3.34 2.59
N SER A 31 3.17 -3.87 3.75
CA SER A 31 4.46 -4.54 3.96
C SER A 31 4.32 -5.70 4.95
N ARG A 32 5.20 -6.70 4.85
CA ARG A 32 5.18 -7.88 5.74
C ARG A 32 5.53 -7.54 7.19
N ALA A 33 6.31 -6.48 7.41
CA ALA A 33 6.85 -6.10 8.71
C ALA A 33 5.94 -5.15 9.50
N ASN A 34 5.13 -4.32 8.83
CA ASN A 34 4.21 -3.39 9.51
C ASN A 34 2.80 -3.97 9.57
N LYS A 35 2.27 -4.08 10.79
CA LYS A 35 1.00 -4.74 11.12
C LYS A 35 -0.27 -4.04 10.61
N ASN A 36 -0.18 -2.89 9.93
CA ASN A 36 -1.36 -2.15 9.47
C ASN A 36 -1.15 -1.49 8.10
N PRO A 37 -1.95 -1.84 7.08
CA PRO A 37 -2.87 -2.99 7.01
C PRO A 37 -2.10 -4.32 6.96
N HIS A 38 -2.49 -5.29 7.80
CA HIS A 38 -2.00 -6.67 7.70
C HIS A 38 -2.68 -7.35 6.50
N THR A 39 -2.14 -7.13 5.32
CA THR A 39 -2.59 -7.78 4.09
C THR A 39 -1.49 -8.70 3.60
N ASP A 40 -1.76 -10.00 3.66
CA ASP A 40 -0.93 -10.99 2.99
C ASP A 40 -1.26 -10.96 1.49
N ILE A 41 -0.28 -10.55 0.69
CA ILE A 41 -0.42 -10.42 -0.75
C ILE A 41 -0.58 -11.76 -1.47
N VAL A 42 -0.26 -12.89 -0.82
CA VAL A 42 -0.50 -14.21 -1.40
C VAL A 42 -1.95 -14.68 -1.22
N ILE A 43 -2.74 -13.99 -0.38
CA ILE A 43 -4.14 -14.33 -0.09
C ILE A 43 -5.05 -13.40 -0.89
N TYR A 44 -5.68 -13.94 -1.94
CA TYR A 44 -6.57 -13.19 -2.83
C TYR A 44 -7.65 -12.40 -2.09
N ASP A 45 -8.36 -13.03 -1.15
CA ASP A 45 -9.47 -12.39 -0.44
C ASP A 45 -9.03 -11.19 0.40
N GLN A 46 -7.81 -11.22 0.95
CA GLN A 46 -7.27 -10.10 1.70
C GLN A 46 -6.94 -8.92 0.79
N VAL A 47 -6.32 -9.19 -0.37
CA VAL A 47 -6.04 -8.16 -1.39
C VAL A 47 -7.34 -7.58 -1.94
N ALA A 48 -8.32 -8.42 -2.27
CA ALA A 48 -9.61 -7.98 -2.79
C ALA A 48 -10.38 -7.12 -1.77
N THR A 49 -10.34 -7.50 -0.49
CA THR A 49 -10.97 -6.72 0.59
C THR A 49 -10.28 -5.38 0.78
N LEU A 50 -8.94 -5.34 0.75
CA LEU A 50 -8.18 -4.10 0.83
C LEU A 50 -8.59 -3.14 -0.29
N ILE A 51 -8.51 -3.58 -1.56
CA ILE A 51 -8.83 -2.74 -2.73
C ILE A 51 -10.26 -2.21 -2.68
N LYS A 52 -11.24 -3.06 -2.31
CA LYS A 52 -12.65 -2.67 -2.19
C LYS A 52 -12.87 -1.57 -1.15
N ASN A 53 -12.16 -1.65 -0.02
CA ASN A 53 -12.31 -0.72 1.09
C ASN A 53 -11.62 0.62 0.82
N THR A 54 -10.45 0.59 0.19
CA THR A 54 -9.61 1.78 0.01
C THR A 54 -9.90 2.54 -1.27
N LYS A 55 -10.50 1.89 -2.28
CA LYS A 55 -10.89 2.49 -3.57
C LYS A 55 -9.78 3.41 -4.14
N PRO A 56 -8.57 2.87 -4.35
CA PRO A 56 -7.43 3.64 -4.85
C PRO A 56 -7.70 4.22 -6.23
#